data_AF-A0AAV7A1C3-F1
#
_entry.id   AF-A0AAV7A1C3-F1
#
_cell.length_a   1.000
_cell.length_b   1.000
_cell.length_c   1.000
_cell.angle_alpha   90.00
_cell.angle_beta   90.00
_cell.angle_gamma   90.00
#
_symmetry.space_group_name_H-M   'P 1'
#
loop_
_entity.id
_entity.type
_entity.pdbx_description
1 polymer ?
#
loop_
_entity_poly.entity_id
_entity_poly.type
_entity_poly.pdbx_seq_one_letter_code
_entity_poly.pdbx_strand_id
1 'polypeptide(L)'
;MNGEVKTFVFLDLEATGLNGDRPKITELCLVAIHVSSLENPVTDESGEVQLPRVMDKLCLCVDPGKPLSVKASEITGLSNENLNHSEKQKFDSQLINVINEFVNRQAKPVCLVAHNGFYYDFPLLKTELLQQSEDFPGTMLCMDSLQAFRKLEDPTSKYVKGRHNLAEIFRRSFGREPNYSHFAEGDVLTLILVFICQARQLLEEPNYRTWEQIRPMY
;
A
#
# COMPACT_ATOMS: atom_id res chain seq x y z
N MET A 1 8.50 1.30 -25.14
CA MET A 1 9.28 2.34 -24.43
C MET A 1 8.53 2.62 -23.15
N ASN A 2 8.86 1.95 -22.05
CA ASN A 2 8.28 2.33 -20.76
C ASN A 2 9.10 3.52 -20.25
N GLY A 3 8.49 4.70 -20.24
CA GLY A 3 9.07 5.86 -19.59
C GLY A 3 9.34 5.55 -18.11
N GLU A 4 10.34 6.21 -17.56
CA GLU A 4 10.63 6.19 -16.13
C GLU A 4 9.40 6.62 -15.31
N VAL A 5 9.05 5.86 -14.26
CA VAL A 5 7.88 6.11 -13.41
C VAL A 5 7.96 7.53 -12.83
N LYS A 6 6.87 8.30 -12.98
CA LYS A 6 6.80 9.68 -12.48
C LYS A 6 6.06 9.81 -11.17
N THR A 7 5.09 8.94 -10.90
CA THR A 7 4.38 8.92 -9.61
C THR A 7 4.32 7.52 -9.02
N PHE A 8 4.67 7.42 -7.75
CA PHE A 8 4.48 6.24 -6.92
C PHE A 8 3.24 6.46 -6.05
N VAL A 9 2.28 5.55 -6.14
CA VAL A 9 1.08 5.56 -5.31
C VAL A 9 1.21 4.44 -4.30
N PHE A 10 1.51 4.82 -3.06
CA PHE A 10 1.61 3.90 -1.95
C PHE A 10 0.22 3.48 -1.50
N LEU A 11 0.02 2.18 -1.32
CA LEU A 11 -1.25 1.53 -1.03
C LEU A 11 -1.08 0.64 0.20
N ASP A 12 -2.10 0.67 1.05
CA ASP A 12 -2.34 -0.32 2.10
C ASP A 12 -3.85 -0.58 2.21
N LEU A 13 -4.20 -1.81 2.56
CA LEU A 13 -5.58 -2.28 2.75
C LEU A 13 -5.75 -2.95 4.11
N GLU A 14 -6.70 -2.43 4.89
CA GLU A 14 -7.28 -3.22 5.96
C GLU A 14 -8.44 -4.06 5.44
N ALA A 15 -8.59 -5.27 5.97
CA ALA A 15 -9.58 -6.21 5.49
C ALA A 15 -10.15 -7.10 6.59
N THR A 16 -11.19 -7.87 6.25
CA THR A 16 -11.88 -8.75 7.19
C THR A 16 -11.05 -9.92 7.74
N GLY A 17 -9.89 -10.24 7.15
CA GLY A 17 -9.08 -11.41 7.51
C GLY A 17 -7.92 -11.66 6.54
N LEU A 18 -7.32 -12.84 6.59
CA LEU A 18 -6.19 -13.22 5.72
C LEU A 18 -6.68 -13.95 4.45
N ASN A 19 -5.79 -14.22 3.49
CA ASN A 19 -6.13 -14.84 2.18
C ASN A 19 -7.02 -16.09 2.28
N GLY A 20 -6.80 -16.95 3.28
CA GLY A 20 -7.60 -18.17 3.47
C GLY A 20 -9.08 -17.90 3.78
N ASP A 21 -9.39 -16.71 4.30
CA ASP A 21 -10.74 -16.31 4.71
C ASP A 21 -11.56 -15.67 3.59
N ARG A 22 -10.97 -15.55 2.38
CA ARG A 22 -11.49 -14.76 1.25
C ARG A 22 -11.89 -13.36 1.73
N PRO A 23 -10.90 -12.53 2.10
CA PRO A 23 -11.16 -11.28 2.80
C PRO A 23 -11.85 -10.26 1.89
N LYS A 24 -12.46 -9.27 2.53
CA LYS A 24 -13.09 -8.10 1.91
C LYS A 24 -12.47 -6.83 2.48
N ILE A 25 -12.29 -5.80 1.65
CA ILE A 25 -11.68 -4.53 2.07
C ILE A 25 -12.58 -3.84 3.10
N THR A 26 -11.98 -3.33 4.17
CA THR A 26 -12.64 -2.51 5.21
C THR A 26 -12.07 -1.11 5.31
N GLU A 27 -10.82 -0.91 4.88
CA GLU A 27 -10.20 0.41 4.73
C GLU A 27 -9.18 0.36 3.59
N LEU A 28 -9.08 1.45 2.85
CA LEU A 28 -8.12 1.62 1.76
C LEU A 28 -7.46 2.99 1.89
N CYS A 29 -6.13 3.01 1.83
CA CYS A 29 -5.37 4.25 1.74
C CYS A 29 -4.49 4.27 0.48
N LEU A 30 -4.51 5.40 -0.22
CA LEU A 30 -3.60 5.74 -1.31
C LEU A 30 -2.88 7.05 -0.97
N VAL A 31 -1.56 7.06 -1.13
CA VAL A 31 -0.76 8.28 -1.06
C VAL A 31 0.11 8.38 -2.31
N ALA A 32 -0.12 9.39 -3.13
CA ALA A 32 0.60 9.61 -4.38
C ALA A 32 1.75 10.61 -4.18
N ILE A 33 2.96 10.21 -4.61
CA ILE A 33 4.19 10.99 -4.48
C ILE A 33 4.92 11.00 -5.81
N HIS A 34 5.25 12.19 -6.31
CA HIS A 34 6.08 12.33 -7.50
C HIS A 34 7.52 11.87 -7.22
N VAL A 35 8.17 11.21 -8.19
CA VAL A 35 9.51 10.62 -8.05
C VAL A 35 10.56 11.61 -7.55
N SER A 36 10.48 12.87 -7.95
CA SER A 36 11.40 13.92 -7.50
C SER A 36 11.41 14.11 -5.97
N SER A 37 10.28 13.87 -5.30
CA SER A 37 10.18 13.96 -3.84
C SER A 37 10.76 12.75 -3.12
N LEU A 38 10.89 11.61 -3.83
CA LEU A 38 11.55 10.40 -3.32
C LEU A 38 13.07 10.47 -3.53
N GLU A 39 13.51 11.05 -4.65
CA GLU A 39 14.93 11.26 -4.97
C GLU A 39 15.59 12.36 -4.13
N ASN A 40 14.80 13.34 -3.66
CA ASN A 40 15.26 14.47 -2.89
C ASN A 40 14.57 14.51 -1.51
N PRO A 41 14.87 13.56 -0.62
CA PRO A 41 14.25 13.50 0.70
C PRO A 41 14.60 14.71 1.55
N VAL A 42 13.60 15.23 2.27
CA VAL A 42 13.79 16.29 3.26
C VAL A 42 14.04 15.63 4.61
N THR A 43 15.01 16.16 5.36
CA THR A 43 15.27 15.78 6.74
C THR A 43 14.97 16.94 7.68
N ASP A 44 14.62 16.64 8.92
CA ASP A 44 14.51 17.66 9.97
C ASP A 44 15.90 18.07 10.52
N GLU A 45 15.92 18.93 11.54
CA GLU A 45 17.16 19.40 12.19
C GLU A 45 17.99 18.27 12.83
N SER A 46 17.36 17.13 13.14
CA SER A 46 18.02 15.95 13.68
C SER A 46 18.60 15.02 12.59
N GLY A 47 18.32 15.30 11.31
CA GLY A 47 18.69 14.47 10.18
C GLY A 47 17.71 13.33 9.90
N GLU A 48 16.55 13.30 10.56
CA GLU A 48 15.53 12.27 10.35
C GLU A 48 14.71 12.56 9.10
N VAL A 49 14.54 11.56 8.23
CA VAL A 49 13.73 11.64 7.02
C VAL A 49 12.28 12.00 7.35
N GLN A 50 11.75 12.99 6.64
CA GLN A 50 10.37 13.46 6.76
C GLN A 50 9.51 13.00 5.58
N LEU A 51 8.19 12.96 5.79
CA LEU A 51 7.24 12.80 4.69
C LEU A 51 7.36 13.98 3.72
N PRO A 52 7.24 13.75 2.40
CA PRO A 52 7.19 14.84 1.43
C PRO A 52 6.04 15.80 1.70
N ARG A 53 6.27 17.10 1.51
CA ARG A 53 5.21 18.11 1.68
C ARG A 53 4.14 18.03 0.58
N VAL A 54 4.54 17.68 -0.64
CA VAL A 54 3.66 17.56 -1.80
C VAL A 54 3.30 16.10 -1.97
N MET A 55 2.11 15.74 -1.48
CA MET A 55 1.49 14.43 -1.65
C MET A 55 -0.02 14.60 -1.81
N ASP A 56 -0.63 13.77 -2.64
CA ASP A 56 -2.08 13.60 -2.67
C ASP A 56 -2.44 12.37 -1.81
N LYS A 57 -3.56 12.43 -1.07
CA LYS A 57 -4.01 11.33 -0.20
C LYS A 57 -5.49 11.04 -0.40
N LEU A 58 -5.83 9.76 -0.45
CA LEU A 58 -7.18 9.23 -0.38
C LEU A 58 -7.21 8.15 0.71
N CYS A 59 -8.08 8.30 1.71
CA CYS A 59 -8.25 7.29 2.77
C CYS A 59 -9.75 7.09 3.00
N LEU A 60 -10.25 5.87 2.82
CA LEU A 60 -11.68 5.56 2.83
C LEU A 60 -11.95 4.24 3.56
N CYS A 61 -12.85 4.27 4.55
CA CYS A 61 -13.41 3.06 5.15
C CYS A 61 -14.55 2.51 4.29
N VAL A 62 -14.70 1.19 4.28
CA VAL A 62 -15.63 0.44 3.40
C VAL A 62 -16.42 -0.55 4.24
N ASP A 63 -17.73 -0.68 4.01
CA ASP A 63 -18.51 -1.81 4.52
C ASP A 63 -18.18 -3.07 3.71
N PRO A 64 -17.56 -4.10 4.32
CA PRO A 64 -17.15 -5.31 3.60
C PRO A 64 -18.34 -6.19 3.16
N GLY A 65 -19.55 -5.95 3.66
CA GLY A 65 -20.71 -6.80 3.38
C GLY A 65 -20.61 -8.23 3.92
N LYS A 66 -19.62 -8.51 4.77
CA LYS A 66 -19.43 -9.77 5.52
C LYS A 66 -18.80 -9.51 6.90
N PRO A 67 -18.90 -10.46 7.84
CA PRO A 67 -18.26 -10.32 9.14
C PRO A 67 -16.74 -10.17 9.06
N LEU A 68 -16.16 -9.27 9.85
CA LEU A 68 -14.73 -9.26 10.15
C LEU A 68 -14.40 -10.43 11.07
N SER A 69 -13.23 -11.05 10.88
CA SER A 69 -12.70 -12.00 11.85
C SER A 69 -12.37 -11.29 13.17
N VAL A 70 -12.44 -12.01 14.29
CA VAL A 70 -12.09 -11.47 15.62
C VAL A 70 -10.69 -10.84 15.58
N LYS A 71 -9.74 -11.52 14.94
CA LYS A 71 -8.36 -11.03 14.88
C LYS A 71 -8.22 -9.77 14.03
N ALA A 72 -8.91 -9.67 12.90
CA ALA A 72 -8.92 -8.46 12.08
C ALA A 72 -9.52 -7.27 12.85
N SER A 73 -10.64 -7.48 13.54
CA SER A 73 -11.26 -6.40 14.33
C SER A 73 -10.37 -5.94 15.47
N GLU A 74 -9.66 -6.86 16.14
CA GLU A 74 -8.72 -6.53 17.22
C GLU A 74 -7.54 -5.67 16.76
N ILE A 75 -6.96 -5.98 15.59
CA ILE A 75 -5.76 -5.27 15.13
C ILE A 75 -6.12 -3.93 14.50
N THR A 76 -7.19 -3.86 13.71
CA THR A 76 -7.60 -2.66 12.97
C THR A 76 -8.44 -1.68 13.79
N GLY A 77 -9.09 -2.17 14.85
CA GLY A 77 -10.13 -1.42 15.54
C GLY A 77 -11.41 -1.22 14.72
N LEU A 78 -11.51 -1.79 13.52
CA LEU A 78 -12.71 -1.78 12.69
C LEU A 78 -13.64 -2.93 13.11
N SER A 79 -14.94 -2.71 12.98
CA SER A 79 -15.94 -3.75 13.19
C SER A 79 -17.13 -3.50 12.27
N ASN A 80 -17.93 -4.54 12.00
CA ASN A 80 -19.16 -4.35 11.25
C ASN A 80 -20.08 -3.34 11.93
N GLU A 81 -20.07 -3.28 13.26
CA GLU A 81 -20.88 -2.33 14.04
C GLU A 81 -20.45 -0.87 13.79
N ASN A 82 -19.15 -0.55 13.90
CA ASN A 82 -18.70 0.83 13.76
C ASN A 82 -18.74 1.32 12.29
N LEU A 83 -18.51 0.42 11.32
CA LEU A 83 -18.66 0.71 9.89
C LEU A 83 -20.12 0.97 9.54
N ASN A 84 -21.05 0.16 10.08
CA ASN A 84 -22.49 0.36 9.87
C ASN A 84 -23.00 1.63 10.55
N HIS A 85 -22.61 1.86 11.81
CA HIS A 85 -22.99 3.06 12.55
C HIS A 85 -22.49 4.35 11.87
N SER A 86 -21.35 4.28 11.19
CA SER A 86 -20.78 5.38 10.41
C SER A 86 -21.29 5.44 8.97
N GLU A 87 -22.30 4.64 8.64
CA GLU A 87 -22.96 4.55 7.33
C GLU A 87 -21.97 4.38 6.16
N LYS A 88 -20.92 3.58 6.37
CA LYS A 88 -19.94 3.32 5.31
C LYS A 88 -20.58 2.54 4.17
N GLN A 89 -20.26 2.96 2.96
CA GLN A 89 -20.71 2.30 1.74
C GLN A 89 -19.82 1.09 1.43
N LYS A 90 -20.36 0.16 0.64
CA LYS A 90 -19.62 -1.01 0.16
C LYS A 90 -18.58 -0.62 -0.89
N PHE A 91 -17.71 -1.57 -1.25
CA PHE A 91 -16.84 -1.42 -2.41
C PHE A 91 -17.67 -1.44 -3.70
N ASP A 92 -18.01 -0.26 -4.21
CA ASP A 92 -18.93 -0.06 -5.33
C ASP A 92 -18.28 0.72 -6.50
N SER A 93 -19.04 0.92 -7.57
CA SER A 93 -18.55 1.66 -8.75
C SER A 93 -18.22 3.13 -8.47
N GLN A 94 -18.84 3.75 -7.46
CA GLN A 94 -18.54 5.13 -7.09
C GLN A 94 -17.16 5.23 -6.44
N LEU A 95 -16.83 4.31 -5.53
CA LEU A 95 -15.50 4.19 -4.94
C LEU A 95 -14.45 3.95 -6.03
N ILE A 96 -14.72 3.04 -6.97
CA ILE A 96 -13.80 2.74 -8.08
C ILE A 96 -13.55 3.99 -8.93
N ASN A 97 -14.60 4.77 -9.25
CA ASN A 97 -14.46 6.03 -9.96
C ASN A 97 -13.59 7.02 -9.19
N VAL A 98 -13.76 7.14 -7.86
CA VAL A 98 -12.91 8.01 -7.03
C VAL A 98 -11.44 7.57 -7.10
N ILE A 99 -11.17 6.26 -7.02
CA ILE A 99 -9.81 5.72 -7.13
C ILE A 99 -9.21 6.01 -8.52
N ASN A 100 -9.98 5.78 -9.58
CA ASN A 100 -9.56 6.04 -10.96
C ASN A 100 -9.24 7.52 -11.16
N GLU A 101 -10.11 8.43 -10.72
CA GLU A 101 -9.88 9.87 -10.82
C GLU A 101 -8.69 10.32 -9.98
N PHE A 102 -8.52 9.77 -8.78
CA PHE A 102 -7.33 10.02 -7.95
C PHE A 102 -6.04 9.65 -8.69
N VAL A 103 -6.00 8.46 -9.31
CA VAL A 103 -4.83 7.99 -10.08
C VAL A 103 -4.65 8.78 -11.39
N ASN A 104 -5.73 9.21 -12.04
CA ASN A 104 -5.69 9.99 -13.29
C ASN A 104 -5.11 11.39 -13.11
N ARG A 105 -5.25 11.99 -11.93
CA ARG A 105 -4.61 13.26 -11.59
C ARG A 105 -3.08 13.19 -11.50
N GLN A 106 -2.51 11.99 -11.42
CA GLN A 106 -1.08 11.79 -11.18
C GLN A 106 -0.26 11.80 -12.47
N ALA A 107 1.00 12.26 -12.36
CA ALA A 107 1.95 12.21 -13.45
C ALA A 107 2.23 10.76 -13.87
N LYS A 108 2.12 10.47 -15.17
CA LYS A 108 2.31 9.13 -15.72
C LYS A 108 3.78 8.92 -16.16
N PRO A 109 4.28 7.67 -16.16
CA PRO A 109 3.63 6.44 -15.70
C PRO A 109 3.48 6.38 -14.17
N VAL A 110 2.42 5.71 -13.71
CA VAL A 110 2.15 5.47 -12.28
C VAL A 110 2.58 4.05 -11.90
N CYS A 111 3.18 3.92 -10.71
CA CYS A 111 3.43 2.63 -10.06
C CYS A 111 2.72 2.55 -8.71
N LEU A 112 1.89 1.52 -8.50
CA LEU A 112 1.37 1.18 -7.18
C LEU A 112 2.46 0.50 -6.34
N VAL A 113 2.59 0.88 -5.07
CA VAL A 113 3.54 0.30 -4.13
C VAL A 113 2.80 -0.18 -2.90
N ALA A 114 2.90 -1.46 -2.58
CA ALA A 114 2.32 -2.03 -1.35
C ALA A 114 3.31 -3.02 -0.72
N HIS A 115 3.23 -3.18 0.60
CA HIS A 115 4.13 -4.06 1.33
C HIS A 115 3.58 -5.48 1.39
N ASN A 116 4.26 -6.45 0.76
CA ASN A 116 3.69 -7.78 0.47
C ASN A 116 2.53 -7.73 -0.55
N GLY A 117 2.49 -6.66 -1.34
CA GLY A 117 1.36 -6.36 -2.24
C GLY A 117 1.10 -7.43 -3.30
N PHE A 118 2.12 -8.14 -3.81
CA PHE A 118 1.91 -9.21 -4.79
C PHE A 118 1.19 -10.43 -4.20
N TYR A 119 1.18 -10.58 -2.87
CA TYR A 119 0.52 -11.69 -2.19
C TYR A 119 -0.82 -11.28 -1.55
N TYR A 120 -1.01 -9.99 -1.26
CA TYR A 120 -2.14 -9.50 -0.48
C TYR A 120 -2.91 -8.37 -1.18
N ASP A 121 -2.38 -7.14 -1.15
CA ASP A 121 -3.12 -5.93 -1.54
C ASP A 121 -3.57 -5.94 -2.99
N PHE A 122 -2.66 -6.24 -3.92
CA PHE A 122 -2.98 -6.18 -5.35
C PHE A 122 -3.96 -7.28 -5.76
N PRO A 123 -3.78 -8.57 -5.36
CA PRO A 123 -4.79 -9.59 -5.60
C PRO A 123 -6.17 -9.28 -4.98
N LEU A 124 -6.20 -8.73 -3.76
CA LEU A 124 -7.45 -8.38 -3.09
C LEU A 124 -8.18 -7.25 -3.82
N LEU A 125 -7.47 -6.15 -4.12
CA LEU A 125 -8.01 -5.03 -4.88
C LEU A 125 -8.51 -5.48 -6.26
N LYS A 126 -7.76 -6.36 -6.93
CA LYS A 126 -8.18 -6.93 -8.22
C LYS A 126 -9.46 -7.76 -8.10
N THR A 127 -9.60 -8.55 -7.04
CA THR A 127 -10.85 -9.29 -6.78
C THR A 127 -12.03 -8.33 -6.57
N GLU A 128 -11.87 -7.25 -5.81
CA GLU A 128 -12.96 -6.29 -5.55
C GLU A 128 -13.36 -5.51 -6.82
N LEU A 129 -12.37 -5.07 -7.62
CA LEU A 129 -12.61 -4.43 -8.91
C LEU A 129 -13.40 -5.34 -9.86
N LEU A 130 -12.93 -6.57 -10.06
CA LEU A 130 -13.56 -7.52 -10.98
C LEU A 130 -14.98 -7.91 -10.55
N GLN A 131 -15.28 -7.90 -9.26
CA GLN A 131 -16.65 -8.13 -8.77
C GLN A 131 -17.62 -7.00 -9.14
N GLN A 132 -17.10 -5.79 -9.39
CA GLN A 132 -17.87 -4.68 -9.94
C GLN A 132 -17.82 -4.62 -11.48
N SER A 133 -17.26 -5.65 -12.14
CA SER A 133 -17.00 -5.67 -13.60
C SER A 133 -16.08 -4.55 -14.09
N GLU A 134 -15.19 -4.08 -13.22
CA GLU A 134 -14.19 -3.04 -13.49
C GLU A 134 -12.78 -3.63 -13.35
N ASP A 135 -11.76 -2.94 -13.90
CA ASP A 135 -10.36 -3.28 -13.69
C ASP A 135 -9.46 -2.05 -13.90
N PHE A 136 -8.22 -2.10 -13.39
CA PHE A 136 -7.22 -1.10 -13.76
C PHE A 136 -6.63 -1.36 -15.15
N PRO A 137 -6.08 -0.31 -15.81
CA PRO A 137 -5.33 -0.50 -17.05
C PRO A 137 -4.24 -1.55 -16.88
N GLY A 138 -4.21 -2.57 -17.75
CA GLY A 138 -3.25 -3.68 -17.66
C GLY A 138 -1.79 -3.22 -17.63
N THR A 139 -1.49 -2.07 -18.21
CA THR A 139 -0.15 -1.44 -18.24
C THR A 139 0.25 -0.73 -16.95
N MET A 140 -0.65 -0.58 -15.97
CA MET A 140 -0.32 0.03 -14.67
C MET A 140 0.77 -0.79 -14.00
N LEU A 141 1.78 -0.12 -13.44
CA LEU A 141 2.91 -0.79 -12.80
C LEU A 141 2.61 -1.03 -11.33
N CYS A 142 3.17 -2.10 -10.78
CA CYS A 142 3.04 -2.50 -9.37
C CYS A 142 4.41 -2.93 -8.85
N MET A 143 4.73 -2.53 -7.63
CA MET A 143 5.94 -2.89 -6.90
C MET A 143 5.57 -3.45 -5.52
N ASP A 144 6.18 -4.59 -5.19
CA ASP A 144 6.09 -5.16 -3.84
C ASP A 144 7.32 -4.73 -3.03
N SER A 145 7.11 -3.86 -2.06
CA SER A 145 8.21 -3.31 -1.26
C SER A 145 8.87 -4.37 -0.37
N LEU A 146 8.16 -5.42 0.05
CA LEU A 146 8.74 -6.53 0.81
C LEU A 146 9.79 -7.26 -0.02
N GLN A 147 9.50 -7.54 -1.29
CA GLN A 147 10.45 -8.17 -2.19
C GLN A 147 11.61 -7.24 -2.52
N ALA A 148 11.34 -5.94 -2.68
CA ALA A 148 12.37 -4.94 -2.94
C ALA A 148 13.36 -4.83 -1.77
N PHE A 149 12.87 -4.65 -0.53
CA PHE A 149 13.71 -4.59 0.67
C PHE A 149 14.53 -5.87 0.88
N ARG A 150 13.94 -7.05 0.61
CA ARG A 150 14.68 -8.32 0.69
C ARG A 150 15.84 -8.42 -0.29
N LYS A 151 15.75 -7.80 -1.48
CA LYS A 151 16.83 -7.79 -2.46
C LYS A 151 17.97 -6.85 -2.07
N LEU A 152 17.68 -5.82 -1.29
CA LEU A 152 18.68 -4.87 -0.80
C LEU A 152 19.51 -5.43 0.36
N GLU A 153 19.00 -6.43 1.09
CA GLU A 153 19.78 -7.13 2.09
C GLU A 153 20.79 -8.11 1.47
N ASP A 154 21.94 -8.27 2.13
CA ASP A 154 23.01 -9.19 1.72
C ASP A 154 22.47 -10.62 1.52
N PRO A 155 22.66 -11.25 0.34
CA PRO A 155 22.24 -12.63 0.07
C PRO A 155 22.82 -13.66 1.05
N THR A 156 23.91 -13.34 1.75
CA THR A 156 24.52 -14.18 2.77
C THR A 156 23.84 -14.07 4.14
N SER A 157 22.94 -13.10 4.32
CA SER A 157 22.12 -12.95 5.52
C SER A 157 21.21 -14.16 5.72
N LYS A 158 21.25 -14.75 6.91
CA LYS A 158 20.33 -15.85 7.28
C LYS A 158 18.91 -15.32 7.23
N TYR A 159 18.00 -16.06 6.60
CA TYR A 159 16.58 -15.73 6.63
C TYR A 159 16.09 -15.68 8.09
N VAL A 160 15.55 -14.53 8.49
CA VAL A 160 14.90 -14.34 9.78
C VAL A 160 13.44 -14.01 9.53
N LYS A 161 12.53 -14.85 10.04
CA LYS A 161 11.08 -14.64 9.95
C LYS A 161 10.72 -13.29 10.58
N GLY A 162 9.90 -12.51 9.89
CA GLY A 162 9.42 -11.21 10.40
C GLY A 162 10.41 -10.05 10.27
N ARG A 163 11.67 -10.31 9.89
CA ARG A 163 12.70 -9.27 9.72
C ARG A 163 12.31 -8.18 8.72
N HIS A 164 11.51 -8.52 7.73
CA HIS A 164 11.07 -7.57 6.72
C HIS A 164 9.62 -7.16 6.90
N ASN A 165 9.00 -7.42 8.05
CA ASN A 165 7.71 -6.83 8.36
C ASN A 165 7.88 -5.30 8.42
N LEU A 166 6.89 -4.56 7.95
CA LEU A 166 6.95 -3.11 7.85
C LEU A 166 7.39 -2.42 9.15
N ALA A 167 6.77 -2.77 10.28
CA ALA A 167 7.12 -2.23 11.59
C ALA A 167 8.57 -2.53 12.01
N GLU A 168 9.11 -3.69 11.63
CA GLU A 168 10.49 -4.06 11.96
C GLU A 168 11.50 -3.32 11.08
N ILE A 169 11.18 -3.10 9.79
CA ILE A 169 11.99 -2.23 8.92
C ILE A 169 12.00 -0.81 9.49
N PHE A 170 10.83 -0.29 9.88
CA PHE A 170 10.70 1.03 10.47
C PHE A 170 11.51 1.16 11.77
N ARG A 171 11.40 0.20 12.68
CA ARG A 171 12.15 0.20 13.94
C ARG A 171 13.66 0.22 13.71
N ARG A 172 14.16 -0.50 12.70
CA ARG A 172 15.59 -0.45 12.33
C ARG A 172 16.01 0.89 11.74
N SER A 173 15.14 1.53 10.96
CA SER A 173 15.42 2.82 10.33
C SER A 173 15.34 4.00 11.30
N PHE A 174 14.40 3.98 12.26
CA PHE A 174 14.05 5.15 13.09
C PHE A 174 14.22 4.91 14.60
N GLY A 175 14.55 3.70 15.04
CA GLY A 175 14.80 3.40 16.46
C GLY A 175 13.56 3.48 17.36
N ARG A 176 12.35 3.53 16.79
CA ARG A 176 11.07 3.65 17.50
C ARG A 176 9.97 2.85 16.81
N GLU A 177 8.83 2.68 17.49
CA GLU A 177 7.65 2.07 16.89
C GLU A 177 6.98 3.00 15.87
N PRO A 178 6.40 2.45 14.79
CA PRO A 178 5.54 3.23 13.89
C PRO A 178 4.28 3.72 14.62
N ASN A 179 3.76 4.86 14.17
CA ASN A 179 2.51 5.41 14.69
C ASN A 179 1.33 4.80 13.93
N TYR A 180 0.24 4.53 14.64
CA TYR A 180 -1.04 4.09 14.05
C TYR A 180 -0.93 2.82 13.19
N SER A 181 -0.16 1.81 13.63
CA SER A 181 -0.12 0.52 12.94
C SER A 181 -1.51 -0.11 12.83
N HIS A 182 -1.78 -0.78 11.72
CA HIS A 182 -3.09 -1.35 11.38
C HIS A 182 -4.21 -0.32 11.17
N PHE A 183 -3.82 0.92 10.88
CA PHE A 183 -4.64 1.89 10.17
C PHE A 183 -4.05 1.99 8.77
N ALA A 184 -4.86 1.91 7.72
CA ALA A 184 -4.35 1.89 6.35
C ALA A 184 -3.48 3.13 6.06
N GLU A 185 -3.88 4.31 6.56
CA GLU A 185 -3.06 5.52 6.45
C GLU A 185 -1.76 5.43 7.26
N GLY A 186 -1.80 4.91 8.48
CA GLY A 186 -0.61 4.76 9.33
C GLY A 186 0.44 3.85 8.69
N ASP A 187 0.00 2.73 8.12
CA ASP A 187 0.87 1.77 7.46
C ASP A 187 1.37 2.30 6.10
N VAL A 188 0.55 3.02 5.32
CA VAL A 188 1.05 3.73 4.11
C VAL A 188 2.12 4.77 4.46
N LEU A 189 1.91 5.60 5.48
CA LEU A 189 2.89 6.62 5.88
C LEU A 189 4.18 5.98 6.40
N THR A 190 4.06 4.89 7.15
CA THR A 190 5.20 4.07 7.60
C THR A 190 5.96 3.52 6.39
N LEU A 191 5.26 2.96 5.41
CA LEU A 191 5.84 2.45 4.17
C LEU A 191 6.58 3.53 3.38
N ILE A 192 6.01 4.72 3.26
CA ILE A 192 6.66 5.85 2.58
C ILE A 192 7.97 6.19 3.27
N LEU A 193 7.98 6.34 4.59
CA LEU A 193 9.18 6.71 5.33
C LEU A 193 10.32 5.69 5.14
N VAL A 194 10.03 4.39 5.27
CA VAL A 194 11.06 3.35 5.06
C VAL A 194 11.48 3.22 3.60
N PHE A 195 10.57 3.49 2.65
CA PHE A 195 10.89 3.53 1.23
C PHE A 195 11.87 4.67 0.94
N ILE A 196 11.62 5.87 1.49
CA ILE A 196 12.46 7.04 1.28
C ILE A 196 13.88 6.80 1.79
N CYS A 197 14.06 6.15 2.94
CA CYS A 197 15.38 5.79 3.46
C CYS A 197 16.24 4.96 2.48
N GLN A 198 15.61 4.26 1.53
CA GLN A 198 16.28 3.39 0.56
C GLN A 198 15.93 3.77 -0.89
N ALA A 199 15.36 4.96 -1.12
CA ALA A 199 14.76 5.33 -2.39
C ALA A 199 15.74 5.21 -3.57
N ARG A 200 16.99 5.66 -3.38
CA ARG A 200 18.03 5.56 -4.42
C ARG A 200 18.16 4.13 -4.97
N GLN A 201 18.28 3.15 -4.09
CA GLN A 201 18.47 1.75 -4.48
C GLN A 201 17.18 1.15 -5.04
N LEU A 202 16.03 1.49 -4.44
CA LEU A 202 14.71 1.00 -4.86
C LEU A 202 14.28 1.53 -6.25
N LEU A 203 14.73 2.73 -6.61
CA LEU A 203 14.44 3.38 -7.89
C LEU A 203 15.42 2.95 -9.00
N GLU A 204 16.68 2.61 -8.67
CA GLU A 204 17.68 2.14 -9.64
C GLU A 204 17.39 0.73 -10.19
N GLU A 205 16.90 -0.19 -9.34
CA GLU A 205 16.60 -1.59 -9.75
C GLU A 205 15.15 -2.01 -9.45
N PRO A 206 14.16 -1.42 -10.14
CA PRO A 206 12.77 -1.66 -9.80
C PRO A 206 12.29 -3.04 -10.27
N ASN A 207 11.69 -3.80 -9.34
CA ASN A 207 11.06 -5.09 -9.62
C ASN A 207 9.58 -4.93 -9.98
N TYR A 208 9.28 -4.19 -11.04
CA TYR A 208 7.90 -3.93 -11.44
C TYR A 208 7.22 -5.17 -12.03
N ARG A 209 5.93 -5.33 -11.73
CA ARG A 209 4.99 -6.13 -12.52
C ARG A 209 3.93 -5.20 -13.09
N THR A 210 3.36 -5.58 -14.22
CA THR A 210 2.17 -4.93 -14.76
C THR A 210 0.92 -5.45 -14.06
N TRP A 211 -0.12 -4.64 -13.98
CA TRP A 211 -1.40 -5.00 -13.37
C TRP A 211 -2.06 -6.21 -14.07
N GLU A 212 -1.84 -6.37 -15.37
CA GLU A 212 -2.26 -7.56 -16.12
C GLU A 212 -1.69 -8.87 -15.55
N GLN A 213 -0.47 -8.83 -15.01
CA GLN A 213 0.18 -9.99 -14.40
C GLN A 213 -0.34 -10.31 -12.99
N ILE A 214 -1.07 -9.39 -12.36
CA ILE A 214 -1.72 -9.63 -11.06
C ILE A 214 -2.92 -10.54 -11.29
N ARG A 215 -3.05 -11.59 -10.48
CA ARG A 215 -4.22 -12.48 -10.46
C ARG A 215 -5.16 -12.05 -9.33
N PRO A 216 -6.48 -12.15 -9.50
CA PRO A 216 -7.41 -11.96 -8.38
C PRO A 216 -7.08 -12.97 -7.27
N MET A 217 -7.30 -12.56 -6.02
CA MET A 217 -7.05 -13.39 -4.85
C MET A 217 -7.91 -14.66 -4.83
N TYR A 218 -9.16 -14.55 -5.28
CA TYR A 218 -10.15 -15.63 -5.40
C TYR A 218 -11.23 -15.28 -6.43
#